data_AF-A0A1X7SZT3-F1
#
_entry.id   AF-A0A1X7SZT3-F1
#
_cell.length_a   1.000
_cell.length_b   1.000
_cell.length_c   1.000
_cell.angle_alpha   90.00
_cell.angle_beta   90.00
_cell.angle_gamma   90.00
#
_symmetry.space_group_name_H-M   'P 1'
#
loop_
_entity.id
_entity.type
_entity.pdbx_description
1 polymer ?
#
loop_
_entity_poly.entity_id
_entity_poly.type
_entity_poly.pdbx_seq_one_letter_code
_entity_poly.pdbx_strand_id
1 'polypeptide(L)'
;MSTNHFPQRPELLKLIKRQFKEKGDVEYALAAVLDSSALEKSLSLARQYAGNAVGVLAQFSDCEEKHKLHSLTNDIIQRQK
;
A
#
# COMPACT_ATOMS: atom_id res chain seq x y z
N MET A 1 19.93 -8.96 1.13
CA MET A 1 19.12 -10.18 1.02
C MET A 1 17.66 -9.79 1.21
N SER A 2 16.91 -9.54 0.13
CA SER A 2 15.49 -9.19 0.24
C SER A 2 14.66 -10.46 0.16
N THR A 3 14.23 -10.96 1.31
CA THR A 3 13.32 -12.10 1.39
C THR A 3 11.95 -11.67 0.90
N ASN A 4 11.60 -12.09 -0.31
CA ASN A 4 10.23 -12.06 -0.83
C ASN A 4 9.34 -12.85 0.14
N HIS A 5 8.60 -12.17 1.03
CA HIS A 5 7.69 -12.82 1.96
C HIS A 5 6.24 -12.60 1.50
N PHE A 6 5.73 -13.52 0.68
CA PHE A 6 4.30 -13.77 0.56
C PHE A 6 4.03 -15.28 0.41
N PRO A 7 3.03 -15.88 1.07
CA PRO A 7 2.23 -15.38 2.20
C PRO A 7 2.09 -16.37 3.37
N GLN A 8 1.74 -15.83 4.55
CA GLN A 8 1.26 -16.58 5.73
C GLN A 8 -0.10 -17.26 5.53
N ARG A 9 -0.61 -17.29 4.29
CA ARG A 9 -1.95 -17.77 3.91
C ARG A 9 -1.91 -18.41 2.51
N PRO A 10 -1.28 -19.59 2.35
CA PRO A 10 -1.12 -20.26 1.06
C PRO A 10 -2.45 -20.60 0.36
N GLU A 11 -3.54 -20.65 1.10
CA GLU A 11 -4.90 -20.79 0.59
C GLU A 11 -5.31 -19.64 -0.33
N LEU A 12 -4.87 -18.40 -0.06
CA LEU A 12 -5.13 -17.26 -0.94
C LEU A 12 -4.45 -17.40 -2.31
N LEU A 13 -3.30 -18.07 -2.38
CA LEU A 13 -2.63 -18.33 -3.65
C LEU A 13 -3.47 -19.22 -4.57
N LYS A 14 -4.26 -20.15 -4.01
CA LYS A 14 -5.16 -20.99 -4.80
C LYS A 14 -6.26 -20.15 -5.43
N LEU A 15 -6.83 -19.20 -4.67
CA LEU A 15 -7.85 -18.26 -5.16
C LEU A 15 -7.30 -17.37 -6.28
N ILE A 16 -6.10 -16.82 -6.09
CA ILE A 16 -5.41 -15.99 -7.09
C ILE A 16 -5.15 -16.78 -8.37
N LYS A 17 -4.64 -18.02 -8.26
CA LYS A 17 -4.34 -18.88 -9.42
C LYS A 17 -5.58 -19.15 -10.28
N ARG A 18 -6.75 -19.31 -9.65
CA ARG A 18 -8.03 -19.46 -10.37
C ARG A 18 -8.75 -18.14 -10.64
N GLN A 19 -8.10 -16.99 -10.38
CA GLN A 19 -8.62 -15.65 -10.63
C GLN A 19 -9.97 -15.38 -9.96
N PHE A 20 -10.17 -15.90 -8.74
CA PHE A 20 -11.40 -15.72 -7.96
C PHE A 20 -12.69 -16.15 -8.70
N LYS A 21 -12.61 -17.17 -9.56
CA LYS A 21 -13.73 -17.62 -10.41
C LYS A 21 -14.81 -18.41 -9.67
N GLU A 22 -14.53 -18.96 -8.49
CA GLU A 22 -15.52 -19.73 -7.73
C GLU A 22 -16.35 -18.81 -6.84
N LYS A 23 -17.62 -19.19 -6.64
CA LYS A 23 -18.53 -18.46 -5.74
C LYS A 23 -17.94 -18.46 -4.32
N GLY A 24 -17.81 -17.29 -3.71
CA GLY A 24 -17.24 -17.13 -2.37
C GLY A 24 -15.77 -16.74 -2.33
N ASP A 25 -15.06 -16.79 -3.47
CA ASP A 25 -13.62 -16.51 -3.52
C ASP A 25 -13.29 -15.07 -3.08
N VAL A 26 -14.10 -14.11 -3.53
CA VAL A 26 -13.90 -12.69 -3.24
C VAL A 26 -14.22 -12.40 -1.78
N GLU A 27 -15.32 -12.95 -1.27
CA GLU A 27 -15.76 -12.79 0.11
C GLU A 27 -14.74 -13.36 1.09
N TYR A 28 -14.22 -14.56 0.80
CA TYR A 28 -13.17 -15.18 1.61
C TYR A 28 -11.88 -14.36 1.58
N ALA A 29 -11.45 -13.91 0.40
CA ALA A 29 -10.24 -13.10 0.27
C ALA A 29 -10.36 -11.77 1.01
N LEU A 30 -11.52 -11.12 0.92
CA LEU A 30 -11.81 -9.89 1.66
C LEU A 30 -11.76 -10.13 3.17
N ALA A 31 -12.44 -11.18 3.66
CA ALA A 31 -12.39 -11.54 5.08
C ALA A 31 -10.95 -11.80 5.55
N ALA A 32 -10.15 -12.53 4.76
CA ALA A 32 -8.76 -12.79 5.08
C ALA A 32 -7.90 -11.51 5.12
N VAL A 33 -8.19 -10.51 4.28
CA VAL A 33 -7.53 -9.19 4.32
C VAL A 33 -7.93 -8.45 5.60
N LEU A 34 -9.22 -8.39 5.92
CA LEU A 34 -9.77 -7.69 7.07
C LEU A 34 -9.32 -8.32 8.41
N ASP A 35 -9.24 -9.65 8.47
CA ASP A 35 -8.75 -10.41 9.63
C ASP A 35 -7.21 -10.37 9.78
N SER A 36 -6.54 -9.53 9.00
CA SER A 36 -5.08 -9.44 8.99
C SER A 36 -4.60 -7.99 9.09
N SER A 37 -3.32 -7.83 9.40
CA SER A 37 -2.62 -6.55 9.37
C SER A 37 -2.26 -6.06 7.94
N ALA A 38 -2.86 -6.63 6.89
CA ALA A 38 -2.49 -6.33 5.51
C ALA A 38 -2.78 -4.87 5.11
N LEU A 39 -3.90 -4.31 5.56
CA LEU A 39 -4.27 -2.90 5.31
C LEU A 39 -3.27 -1.96 6.00
N GLU A 40 -3.01 -2.18 7.29
CA GLU A 40 -2.06 -1.39 8.07
C GLU A 40 -0.64 -1.44 7.48
N LYS A 41 -0.17 -2.62 7.08
CA LYS A 41 1.14 -2.81 6.45
C LYS A 41 1.23 -2.06 5.12
N SER A 42 0.18 -2.15 4.30
CA SER A 42 0.14 -1.45 3.01
C SER A 42 0.16 0.06 3.21
N LEU A 43 -0.60 0.57 4.17
CA LEU A 43 -0.63 1.99 4.51
C LEU A 43 0.70 2.47 5.13
N SER A 44 1.31 1.66 6.00
CA SER A 44 2.63 1.94 6.58
C SER A 44 3.70 2.06 5.50
N LEU A 45 3.68 1.15 4.52
CA LEU A 45 4.62 1.20 3.40
C LEU A 45 4.40 2.45 2.53
N ALA A 46 3.13 2.79 2.23
CA ALA A 46 2.81 4.01 1.50
C ALA A 46 3.31 5.27 2.23
N ARG A 47 3.11 5.35 3.56
CA ARG A 47 3.62 6.45 4.39
C ARG A 47 5.14 6.54 4.38
N GLN A 48 5.84 5.39 4.39
CA GLN A 48 7.29 5.37 4.27
C GLN A 48 7.76 5.98 2.95
N TYR A 49 7.13 5.62 1.83
CA TYR A 49 7.46 6.20 0.53
C TYR A 49 7.15 7.70 0.46
N ALA A 50 6.04 8.15 1.04
CA ALA A 50 5.74 9.58 1.14
C ALA A 50 6.80 10.34 1.95
N GLY A 51 7.20 9.80 3.11
CA GLY A 51 8.28 10.38 3.92
C GLY A 51 9.62 10.44 3.19
N ASN A 52 9.97 9.41 2.42
CA ASN A 52 11.17 9.41 1.59
C ASN A 52 11.11 10.49 0.51
N ALA A 53 9.97 10.66 -0.16
CA ALA A 53 9.79 11.71 -1.17
C ALA A 53 9.96 13.12 -0.56
N VAL A 54 9.36 13.36 0.62
CA VAL A 54 9.55 14.61 1.38
C VAL A 54 11.03 14.83 1.72
N GLY A 55 11.74 13.78 2.17
CA GLY A 55 13.17 13.87 2.48
C GLY A 55 14.04 14.21 1.28
N VAL A 56 13.69 13.73 0.07
CA VAL A 56 14.38 14.12 -1.17
C VAL A 56 14.07 15.58 -1.52
N LEU A 57 12.82 16.01 -1.42
CA LEU A 57 12.40 17.39 -1.71
C LEU A 57 13.07 18.41 -0.78
N ALA A 58 13.39 18.04 0.46
CA ALA A 58 14.03 18.91 1.44
C ALA A 58 15.41 19.44 0.99
N GLN A 59 16.08 18.77 0.04
CA GLN A 59 17.39 19.17 -0.47
C GLN A 59 17.34 20.36 -1.46
N PHE A 60 16.15 20.69 -1.97
CA PHE A 60 15.96 21.79 -2.91
C PHE A 60 15.65 23.10 -2.19
N SER A 61 16.02 24.22 -2.82
CA SER A 61 15.60 25.56 -2.39
C SER A 61 14.08 25.69 -2.34
N ASP A 62 13.58 26.54 -1.44
CA ASP A 62 12.15 26.76 -1.31
C ASP A 62 11.58 27.46 -2.55
N CYS A 63 10.56 26.84 -3.12
CA CYS A 63 9.80 27.35 -4.25
C CYS A 63 8.37 26.79 -4.21
N GLU A 64 7.48 27.40 -4.98
CA GLU A 64 6.07 27.03 -5.01
C GLU A 64 5.88 25.56 -5.47
N GLU A 65 6.67 25.10 -6.43
CA GLU A 65 6.62 23.75 -6.98
C GLU A 65 7.02 22.71 -5.93
N LYS A 66 8.07 22.98 -5.14
CA LYS A 66 8.49 22.12 -4.03
C LYS A 66 7.37 21.97 -3.01
N HIS A 67 6.70 23.07 -2.65
CA HIS A 67 5.56 23.03 -1.72
C HIS A 67 4.38 22.24 -2.29
N LYS A 68 4.05 22.41 -3.58
CA LYS A 68 3.00 21.63 -4.25
C LYS A 68 3.31 20.14 -4.26
N LEU A 69 4.56 19.76 -4.57
CA LEU A 69 4.98 18.35 -4.53
C LEU A 69 4.91 17.79 -3.10
N HIS A 70 5.31 18.56 -2.10
CA HIS A 70 5.17 18.17 -0.70
C HIS A 70 3.71 17.95 -0.32
N SER A 71 2.80 18.88 -0.63
CA SER A 71 1.37 18.73 -0.36
C SER A 71 0.77 17.50 -1.05
N LEU A 72 1.14 17.25 -2.32
CA LEU A 72 0.68 16.08 -3.07
C LEU A 72 1.02 14.76 -2.36
N THR A 73 2.20 14.65 -1.72
CA THR A 73 2.56 13.44 -0.97
C THR A 73 1.62 13.19 0.21
N ASN A 74 1.13 14.25 0.86
CA ASN A 74 0.17 14.14 1.95
C ASN A 74 -1.25 13.83 1.43
N ASP A 75 -1.68 14.51 0.36
CA ASP A 75 -3.01 14.35 -0.22
C ASP A 75 -3.26 12.91 -0.68
N ILE A 76 -2.27 12.26 -1.31
CA ILE A 76 -2.40 10.87 -1.77
C ILE A 76 -2.58 9.91 -0.59
N ILE A 77 -1.91 10.13 0.53
CA ILE A 77 -2.01 9.28 1.72
C ILE A 77 -3.34 9.48 2.45
N GLN A 78 -3.86 10.72 2.45
CA GLN A 78 -5.11 11.07 3.13
C GLN A 78 -6.36 10.89 2.26
N ARG A 79 -6.20 10.61 0.96
CA ARG A 79 -7.32 10.49 0.03
C ARG A 79 -8.30 9.40 0.48
N GLN A 80 -9.50 9.82 0.84
CA GLN A 80 -10.67 8.95 0.92
C GLN A 80 -11.40 9.03 -0.44
N LYS A 81 -11.73 7.86 -1.01
CA LYS A 81 -12.50 7.77 -2.26
C LYS A 81 -13.99 7.73 -1.97
#